data_AF-A0A553QCJ9-F1
#
_entry.id   AF-A0A553QCJ9-F1
#
_cell.length_a   1.000
_cell.length_b   1.000
_cell.length_c   1.000
_cell.angle_alpha   90.00
_cell.angle_beta   90.00
_cell.angle_gamma   90.00
#
_symmetry.space_group_name_H-M   'P 1'
#
loop_
_entity.id
_entity.type
_entity.pdbx_description
1 polymer ?
#
loop_
_entity_poly.entity_id
_entity_poly.type
_entity_poly.pdbx_seq_one_letter_code
_entity_poly.pdbx_strand_id
1 'polypeptide(L)' 'MVGPITLKIFMACAMWMTGSGAPMQCHFNSQALCEHDGKQYSMGDTWMEQECLHCTCLHPIGVGCCET' A
#
# COMPACT_ATOMS: atom_id res chain seq x y z
N MET A 1 -41.75 0.33 -9.02
CA MET A 1 -41.65 -1.15 -9.07
C MET A 1 -40.55 -1.49 -10.05
N VAL A 2 -39.34 -1.72 -9.52
CA VAL A 2 -38.15 -2.02 -10.34
C VAL A 2 -38.26 -3.49 -10.74
N GLY A 3 -38.35 -3.77 -12.04
CA GLY A 3 -38.59 -5.12 -12.55
C GLY A 3 -37.43 -6.07 -12.22
N PRO A 4 -37.67 -7.39 -12.24
CA PRO A 4 -36.67 -8.40 -11.85
C PRO A 4 -35.40 -8.33 -12.72
N ILE A 5 -35.54 -7.93 -13.99
CA ILE A 5 -34.44 -7.79 -14.95
C ILE A 5 -33.52 -6.62 -14.57
N THR A 6 -34.10 -5.48 -14.18
CA THR A 6 -33.36 -4.28 -13.76
C THR A 6 -32.58 -4.53 -12.47
N LEU A 7 -33.14 -5.32 -11.55
CA LEU A 7 -32.47 -5.72 -10.31
C LEU A 7 -31.25 -6.62 -10.56
N LYS A 8 -31.33 -7.52 -11.54
CA LYS A 8 -30.23 -8.45 -11.89
C LYS A 8 -29.07 -7.72 -12.56
N ILE A 9 -29.36 -6.78 -13.44
CA ILE A 9 -28.35 -5.91 -14.07
C ILE A 9 -27.65 -5.07 -12.99
N PHE A 10 -28.41 -4.50 -12.05
CA PHE A 10 -27.85 -3.71 -10.95
C PHE A 10 -26.94 -4.53 -10.03
N MET A 11 -27.33 -5.76 -9.66
CA MET A 11 -26.48 -6.64 -8.84
C MET A 11 -25.22 -7.11 -9.57
N ALA A 12 -25.33 -7.53 -10.83
CA ALA A 12 -24.17 -7.87 -11.65
C ALA A 12 -23.20 -6.68 -11.74
N CYS A 13 -23.77 -5.48 -11.82
CA CYS A 13 -23.07 -4.21 -11.87
C CYS A 13 -22.51 -3.73 -10.50
N ALA A 14 -22.88 -4.36 -9.39
CA ALA A 14 -22.23 -4.08 -8.11
C ALA A 14 -20.97 -4.95 -7.93
N MET A 15 -21.02 -6.19 -8.42
CA MET A 15 -19.99 -7.21 -8.18
C MET A 15 -18.69 -7.00 -8.96
N TRP A 16 -18.73 -6.30 -10.10
CA TRP A 16 -17.54 -5.90 -10.87
C TRP A 16 -16.87 -4.59 -10.38
N MET A 17 -17.55 -3.82 -9.52
CA MET A 17 -17.11 -2.51 -9.01
C MET A 17 -16.42 -2.61 -7.65
N THR A 18 -16.36 -3.80 -7.05
CA THR A 18 -15.42 -4.10 -5.96
C THR A 18 -14.05 -4.30 -6.58
N GLY A 19 -13.45 -3.18 -7.00
CA GLY A 19 -12.14 -3.13 -7.64
C GLY A 19 -11.08 -3.81 -6.78
N SER A 20 -10.16 -4.45 -7.49
CA SER A 20 -8.94 -5.11 -7.02
C SER A 20 -8.04 -4.16 -6.22
N GLY A 21 -8.38 -3.88 -4.97
CA GLY A 21 -7.42 -3.38 -3.99
C GLY A 21 -6.72 -4.59 -3.39
N ALA A 22 -5.65 -5.08 -4.03
CA ALA A 22 -4.74 -5.97 -3.32
C ALA A 22 -4.31 -5.24 -2.04
N PRO A 23 -4.35 -5.88 -0.87
CA PRO A 23 -3.91 -5.22 0.34
C PRO A 23 -2.42 -4.91 0.19
N MET A 24 -2.07 -3.63 0.06
CA MET A 24 -0.69 -3.18 0.15
C MET A 24 -0.15 -3.64 1.51
N GLN A 25 0.78 -4.60 1.50
CA GLN A 25 1.35 -5.12 2.72
C GLN A 25 2.47 -4.17 3.15
N CYS A 26 2.27 -3.52 4.30
CA CYS A 26 3.25 -2.63 4.89
C CYS A 26 3.98 -3.34 6.04
N HIS A 27 5.30 -3.41 5.94
CA HIS A 27 6.19 -3.99 6.94
C HIS A 27 6.92 -2.89 7.67
N PHE A 28 6.91 -2.92 9.00
CA PHE A 28 7.65 -1.97 9.83
C PHE A 28 8.77 -2.67 10.59
N ASN A 29 9.98 -2.18 10.44
CA ASN A 29 11.17 -2.68 11.13
C ASN A 29 11.76 -1.58 12.04
N SER A 30 11.58 -1.73 13.35
CA SER A 30 12.10 -0.79 14.36
C SER A 30 13.58 -0.96 14.68
N GLN A 31 14.26 -1.94 14.08
CA GLN A 31 15.71 -2.17 14.23
C GLN A 31 16.48 -1.76 12.97
N ALA A 32 15.78 -1.53 11.86
CA ALA A 32 16.38 -1.05 10.62
C ALA A 32 16.83 0.40 10.78
N LEU A 33 18.08 0.66 10.38
CA LEU A 33 18.62 2.02 10.26
C LEU A 33 18.05 2.67 9.01
N CYS A 34 17.85 3.99 9.06
CA CYS A 34 17.45 4.78 7.90
C CYS A 34 18.66 5.03 6.98
N GLU A 35 19.30 3.96 6.52
CA GLU A 35 20.39 3.98 5.56
C GLU A 35 20.06 3.02 4.43
N HIS A 36 20.10 3.52 3.20
CA HIS A 36 19.94 2.71 2.00
C HIS A 36 20.96 3.16 0.97
N ASP A 37 21.64 2.19 0.35
CA ASP A 37 22.69 2.39 -0.66
C ASP A 37 23.80 3.38 -0.23
N GLY A 38 24.18 3.34 1.05
CA GLY A 38 25.18 4.23 1.63
C GLY A 38 24.72 5.69 1.82
N LYS A 39 23.44 5.97 1.57
CA LYS A 39 22.81 7.26 1.85
C LYS A 39 22.00 7.18 3.15
N GLN A 40 22.27 8.10 4.05
CA GLN A 40 21.48 8.27 5.28
C GLN A 40 20.23 9.11 4.98
N TYR A 41 19.08 8.59 5.40
CA TYR A 41 17.77 9.21 5.30
C TYR A 41 17.37 9.77 6.66
N SER A 42 16.81 10.97 6.66
CA SER A 42 16.26 11.61 7.86
C SER A 42 14.85 11.09 8.14
N MET A 43 14.39 11.29 9.37
CA MET A 43 13.01 10.94 9.72
C MET A 43 12.01 11.63 8.79
N GLY A 44 11.07 10.86 8.24
CA GLY A 44 10.08 11.32 7.28
C GLY A 44 10.53 11.26 5.82
N ASP A 45 11.82 11.00 5.57
CA ASP A 45 12.27 10.78 4.20
C ASP A 45 11.75 9.43 3.68
N THR A 46 11.52 9.42 2.36
CA THR A 46 11.03 8.26 1.64
C THR A 46 11.95 7.91 0.48
N TRP A 47 12.05 6.61 0.18
CA TRP A 47 12.77 6.11 -0.98
C TRP A 47 12.07 4.89 -1.57
N MET A 48 12.36 4.65 -2.84
CA MET A 48 11.90 3.47 -3.56
C MET A 48 13.04 2.46 -3.60
N GLU A 49 12.79 1.27 -3.08
CA GLU A 49 13.67 0.12 -3.19
C GLU A 49 13.56 -0.56 -4.56
N GLN A 50 14.54 -1.41 -4.87
CA GLN A 50 14.61 -2.11 -6.17
C GLN A 50 13.41 -3.04 -6.42
N GLU A 51 12.75 -3.51 -5.37
CA GLU A 51 11.55 -4.37 -5.46
C GLU A 51 10.23 -3.60 -5.52
N CYS A 52 10.25 -2.33 -5.95
CA CYS A 52 9.07 -1.45 -5.95
C CYS A 52 8.45 -1.25 -4.55
N LEU A 53 9.25 -1.44 -3.49
CA LEU A 53 8.82 -1.16 -2.12
C LEU A 53 9.01 0.33 -1.82
N HIS A 54 7.97 0.98 -1.30
CA HIS A 54 8.06 2.36 -0.84
C HIS A 54 8.40 2.39 0.64
N CYS A 55 9.64 2.78 0.96
CA CYS A 55 10.17 2.79 2.32
C CYS A 55 10.18 4.21 2.90
N THR A 56 9.86 4.34 4.19
CA THR A 56 9.81 5.59 4.96
C THR A 56 10.55 5.45 6.28
N CYS A 57 11.36 6.43 6.65
CA CYS A 57 12.00 6.50 7.97
C CYS A 57 11.00 7.03 9.03
N LEU A 58 10.65 6.20 10.02
CA LEU A 58 9.64 6.45 11.05
C LEU A 58 10.26 6.45 12.47
N HIS A 59 9.52 7.00 13.45
CA HIS A 59 9.99 7.26 14.82
C HIS A 59 10.21 5.97 15.65
N PRO A 60 11.21 5.87 16.56
CA PRO A 60 12.33 6.80 16.80
C PRO A 60 13.57 6.55 15.91
N ILE A 61 13.80 5.30 15.47
CA ILE A 61 14.65 4.91 14.33
C ILE A 61 14.03 3.61 13.83
N GLY A 62 13.40 3.61 12.66
CA GLY A 62 12.81 2.42 12.06
C GLY A 62 12.35 2.68 10.63
N VAL A 63 12.30 1.64 9.81
CA VAL A 63 11.92 1.74 8.40
C VAL A 63 10.59 1.03 8.17
N GLY A 64 9.63 1.74 7.60
CA GLY A 64 8.37 1.18 7.13
C GLY A 64 8.35 1.06 5.62
N CYS A 65 8.28 -0.15 5.07
CA CYS A 65 8.21 -0.40 3.63
C CYS A 65 6.85 -0.96 3.25
N CYS A 66 6.21 -0.37 2.25
CA CYS A 66 4.94 -0.85 1.70
C CYS A 66 5.14 -1.32 0.26
N GLU A 67 4.59 -2.48 -0.07
CA GLU A 67 4.46 -2.95 -1.46
C GLU A 67 3.48 -2.03 -2.22
N THR A 68 3.91 -1.52 -3.37
CA THR A 68 3.07 -0.71 -4.29
C THR A 68 2.61 -1.50 -5.50
#